data_AF-A0A3B8SY87-F1
#
_entry.id   AF-A0A3B8SY87-F1
#
_cell.length_a   1.000
_cell.length_b   1.000
_cell.length_c   1.000
_cell.angle_alpha   90.00
_cell.angle_beta   90.00
_cell.angle_gamma   90.00
#
_symmetry.space_group_name_H-M   'P 1'
#
loop_
_entity.id
_entity.type
_entity.pdbx_description
1 polymer ?
#
loop_
_entity_poly.entity_id
_entity_poly.type
_entity_poly.pdbx_seq_one_letter_code
_entity_poly.pdbx_strand_id
1 'polypeptide(L)'
;MPRLRSATTTQGRNMAGARALWRATGMTDSDFGKPIIAVANSFTQFVPGHVHLKDMGQLVARSIEAAGGVAKEFNTIAVDDGIAMGHAGMLYSLPSREIIAD
;
A
#
# COMPACT_ATOMS: atom_id res chain seq x y z
N MET A 1 -21.94 -2.20 13.39
CA MET A 1 -20.61 -2.55 12.85
C MET A 1 -19.53 -2.08 13.82
N PRO A 2 -18.42 -2.82 13.98
CA PRO A 2 -17.30 -2.38 14.81
C PRO A 2 -16.68 -1.08 14.28
N ARG A 3 -16.07 -0.30 15.17
CA ARG A 3 -15.36 0.93 14.78
C ARG A 3 -14.12 0.56 13.98
N LEU A 4 -14.05 1.01 12.73
CA LEU A 4 -12.92 0.78 11.85
C LEU A 4 -11.67 1.56 12.30
N ARG A 5 -10.48 1.03 12.03
CA ARG A 5 -9.20 1.71 12.31
C ARG A 5 -9.07 3.03 11.54
N SER A 6 -9.65 3.13 10.34
CA SER A 6 -9.69 4.36 9.53
C SER A 6 -10.40 5.52 10.24
N ALA A 7 -11.28 5.25 11.22
CA ALA A 7 -11.96 6.29 11.99
C ALA A 7 -10.98 7.16 12.81
N THR A 8 -9.78 6.66 13.12
CA THR A 8 -8.76 7.41 13.87
C THR A 8 -8.32 8.69 13.16
N THR A 9 -8.24 8.68 11.83
CA THR A 9 -7.78 9.84 11.03
C THR A 9 -8.89 10.49 10.20
N THR A 10 -10.06 9.86 10.12
CA THR A 10 -11.19 10.38 9.33
C THR A 10 -12.28 11.03 10.18
N GLN A 11 -12.39 10.74 11.49
CA GLN A 11 -13.50 11.21 12.32
C GLN A 11 -13.06 12.18 13.43
N GLY A 12 -13.99 13.02 13.88
CA GLY A 12 -13.80 13.95 15.00
C GLY A 12 -13.19 15.30 14.61
N ARG A 13 -13.41 16.30 15.47
CA ARG A 13 -12.96 17.70 15.26
C ARG A 13 -11.43 17.79 15.13
N ASN A 14 -10.70 17.10 16.00
CA ASN A 14 -9.23 17.15 16.06
C ASN A 14 -8.55 16.61 14.80
N MET A 15 -9.24 15.78 14.02
CA MET A 15 -8.70 15.16 12.80
C MET A 15 -9.08 15.92 11.52
N ALA A 16 -9.43 17.20 11.64
CA ALA A 16 -9.72 18.05 10.48
C ALA A 16 -8.52 18.18 9.53
N GLY A 17 -7.30 18.32 10.07
CA GLY A 17 -6.07 18.37 9.26
C GLY A 17 -5.81 17.07 8.51
N ALA A 18 -5.98 15.91 9.17
CA ALA A 18 -5.85 14.61 8.51
C ALA A 18 -6.88 14.43 7.38
N ARG A 19 -8.14 14.85 7.60
CA ARG A 19 -9.15 14.86 6.52
C ARG A 19 -8.75 15.76 5.34
N ALA A 20 -8.14 16.92 5.58
CA ALA A 20 -7.69 17.78 4.50
C ALA A 20 -6.61 17.09 3.64
N LEU A 21 -5.67 16.39 4.26
CA LEU A 21 -4.67 15.59 3.55
C LEU A 21 -5.29 14.41 2.80
N TRP A 22 -6.27 13.72 3.40
CA TRP A 22 -7.02 12.67 2.70
C TRP A 22 -7.70 13.18 1.43
N ARG A 23 -8.28 14.39 1.47
CA ARG A 23 -8.84 15.05 0.29
C ARG A 23 -7.81 15.38 -0.77
N ALA A 24 -6.61 15.80 -0.36
CA ALA A 24 -5.50 16.01 -1.28
C ALA A 24 -5.08 14.70 -2.02
N THR A 25 -5.34 13.53 -1.43
CA THR A 25 -5.16 12.22 -2.10
C THR A 25 -6.35 11.81 -2.98
N GLY A 26 -7.31 12.69 -3.22
CA GLY A 26 -8.49 12.46 -4.06
C GLY A 26 -9.74 11.95 -3.33
N MET A 27 -9.74 11.86 -1.99
CA MET A 27 -10.96 11.47 -1.26
C MET A 27 -12.01 12.60 -1.24
N THR A 28 -13.27 12.21 -1.37
CA THR A 28 -14.43 13.10 -1.29
C THR A 28 -15.16 12.94 0.05
N ASP A 29 -16.16 13.79 0.31
CA ASP A 29 -17.02 13.69 1.49
C ASP A 29 -17.70 12.32 1.58
N SER A 30 -18.08 11.77 0.43
CA SER A 30 -18.75 10.47 0.34
C SER A 30 -17.85 9.29 0.73
N ASP A 31 -16.53 9.50 0.79
CA ASP A 31 -15.57 8.46 1.14
C ASP A 31 -15.33 8.35 2.64
N PHE A 32 -15.61 9.40 3.41
CA PHE A 32 -15.48 9.34 4.85
C PHE A 32 -16.55 8.45 5.48
N GLY A 33 -16.11 7.40 6.16
CA GLY A 33 -16.97 6.36 6.73
C GLY A 33 -16.84 5.02 6.02
N LYS A 34 -16.35 5.00 4.77
CA LYS A 34 -15.99 3.76 4.07
C LYS A 34 -14.74 3.11 4.70
N PRO A 35 -14.57 1.79 4.58
CA PRO A 35 -13.32 1.13 4.93
C PRO A 35 -12.20 1.62 3.99
N ILE A 36 -11.06 2.00 4.59
CA ILE A 36 -9.83 2.28 3.84
C ILE A 36 -9.03 0.98 3.82
N ILE A 37 -8.73 0.48 2.63
CA ILE A 37 -7.97 -0.76 2.40
C ILE A 37 -6.63 -0.38 1.77
N ALA A 38 -5.56 -0.71 2.49
CA ALA A 38 -4.20 -0.53 1.98
C ALA A 38 -3.83 -1.69 1.06
N VAL A 39 -3.28 -1.38 -0.11
CA VAL A 39 -2.70 -2.37 -1.03
C VAL A 39 -1.18 -2.26 -0.88
N ALA A 40 -0.57 -3.21 -0.17
CA ALA A 40 0.87 -3.30 -0.03
C ALA A 40 1.45 -4.00 -1.26
N ASN A 41 2.26 -3.28 -2.03
CA ASN A 41 2.84 -3.77 -3.27
C ASN A 41 4.38 -3.78 -3.19
N SER A 42 5.04 -4.75 -3.81
CA SER A 42 6.49 -4.81 -3.92
C SER A 42 6.95 -4.63 -5.37
N PHE A 43 6.16 -3.89 -6.17
CA PHE A 43 6.48 -3.57 -7.56
C PHE A 43 7.85 -2.90 -7.64
N THR A 44 8.68 -3.46 -8.52
CA THR A 44 9.98 -2.91 -8.88
C THR A 44 10.36 -3.38 -10.27
N GLN A 45 11.16 -2.59 -10.97
CA GLN A 45 11.75 -2.98 -12.26
C GLN A 45 13.02 -3.81 -12.11
N PHE A 46 13.55 -3.95 -10.88
CA PHE A 46 14.78 -4.71 -10.60
C PHE A 46 14.55 -6.22 -10.49
N VAL A 47 13.32 -6.66 -10.25
CA VAL A 47 12.95 -8.07 -10.07
C VAL A 47 11.97 -8.43 -11.20
N PRO A 48 12.33 -9.27 -12.19
CA PRO A 48 11.45 -9.62 -13.31
C PRO A 48 10.11 -10.19 -12.84
N GLY A 49 10.13 -10.97 -11.75
CA GLY A 49 8.93 -11.50 -11.10
C GLY A 49 8.01 -10.46 -10.47
N HIS A 50 8.42 -9.18 -10.34
CA HIS A 50 7.63 -8.14 -9.68
C HIS A 50 7.15 -7.03 -10.64
N VAL A 51 7.65 -6.99 -11.88
CA VAL A 51 7.32 -5.91 -12.84
C VAL A 51 5.81 -5.81 -13.09
N HIS A 52 5.13 -6.96 -13.20
CA HIS A 52 3.70 -7.03 -13.46
C HIS A 52 2.84 -6.58 -12.25
N LEU A 53 3.43 -6.44 -11.06
CA LEU A 53 2.68 -6.04 -9.87
C LEU A 53 2.16 -4.61 -9.97
N LYS A 54 2.75 -3.75 -10.81
CA LYS A 54 2.21 -2.41 -11.07
C LYS A 54 0.76 -2.45 -11.55
N ASP A 55 0.47 -3.31 -12.51
CA ASP A 55 -0.87 -3.39 -13.09
C ASP A 55 -1.82 -4.20 -12.18
N MET A 56 -1.27 -5.19 -11.46
CA MET A 56 -2.03 -5.96 -10.46
C MET A 56 -2.49 -5.10 -9.28
N GLY A 57 -1.62 -4.24 -8.73
CA GLY A 57 -1.98 -3.34 -7.61
C GLY A 57 -3.14 -2.42 -8.00
N GLN A 58 -3.11 -1.89 -9.21
CA GLN A 58 -4.18 -1.06 -9.77
C GLN A 58 -5.48 -1.85 -10.01
N LEU A 59 -5.39 -3.11 -10.44
CA LEU A 59 -6.56 -3.99 -10.58
C LEU A 59 -7.23 -4.26 -9.22
N VAL A 60 -6.43 -4.55 -8.19
CA VAL A 60 -6.91 -4.77 -6.82
C VAL A 60 -7.55 -3.49 -6.28
N ALA A 61 -6.92 -2.33 -6.48
CA ALA A 61 -7.44 -1.04 -6.04
C ALA A 61 -8.83 -0.74 -6.64
N ARG A 62 -8.99 -0.90 -7.97
CA ARG A 62 -10.29 -0.73 -8.64
C ARG A 62 -11.36 -1.69 -8.13
N SER A 63 -10.98 -2.92 -7.79
CA SER A 63 -11.91 -3.91 -7.25
C SER A 63 -12.41 -3.55 -5.85
N ILE A 64 -11.53 -3.00 -5.00
CA ILE A 64 -11.88 -2.47 -3.68
C ILE A 64 -12.86 -1.29 -3.82
N GLU A 65 -12.60 -0.37 -4.74
CA GLU A 65 -13.45 0.79 -4.99
C GLU A 65 -14.84 0.37 -5.50
N ALA A 66 -14.90 -0.59 -6.43
CA ALA A 66 -16.15 -1.17 -6.91
C ALA A 66 -16.97 -1.86 -5.80
N ALA A 67 -16.30 -2.42 -4.80
CA ALA A 67 -16.93 -3.00 -3.61
C ALA A 67 -17.35 -1.95 -2.55
N GLY A 68 -17.14 -0.66 -2.82
CA GLY A 68 -17.52 0.44 -1.91
C GLY A 68 -16.47 0.78 -0.84
N GLY A 69 -15.23 0.32 -1.00
CA GLY A 69 -14.09 0.71 -0.18
C GLY A 69 -13.32 1.89 -0.76
N VAL A 70 -12.32 2.37 -0.01
CA VAL A 70 -11.32 3.33 -0.48
C VAL A 70 -9.99 2.61 -0.57
N ALA A 71 -9.43 2.48 -1.78
CA ALA A 71 -8.13 1.86 -1.98
C ALA A 71 -6.99 2.89 -1.81
N LYS A 72 -5.92 2.49 -1.12
CA LYS A 72 -4.66 3.26 -1.08
C LYS A 72 -3.48 2.31 -1.24
N GLU A 73 -2.81 2.40 -2.38
CA GLU A 73 -1.62 1.61 -2.66
C GLU A 73 -0.37 2.27 -2.07
N PHE A 74 0.50 1.48 -1.47
CA PHE A 74 1.85 1.88 -1.10
C PHE A 74 2.83 0.77 -1.48
N ASN A 75 4.11 1.12 -1.56
CA ASN A 75 5.14 0.17 -1.97
C ASN A 75 6.11 -0.15 -0.83
N THR A 76 6.57 -1.40 -0.80
CA THR A 76 7.73 -1.88 -0.05
C THR A 76 8.81 -2.36 -1.02
N ILE A 77 10.00 -2.66 -0.50
CA ILE A 77 11.14 -3.07 -1.31
C ILE A 77 11.01 -4.52 -1.80
N ALA A 78 11.85 -4.89 -2.77
CA ALA A 78 12.13 -6.26 -3.14
C ALA A 78 13.58 -6.36 -3.66
N VAL A 79 14.16 -7.56 -3.52
CA VAL A 79 15.51 -7.90 -4.01
C VAL A 79 15.37 -9.10 -4.95
N ASP A 80 16.19 -9.14 -6.00
CA ASP A 80 16.26 -10.28 -6.90
C ASP A 80 17.39 -11.21 -6.46
N ASP A 81 17.04 -12.37 -5.90
CA ASP A 81 18.00 -13.37 -5.46
C ASP A 81 18.84 -13.92 -6.61
N GLY A 82 18.27 -14.04 -7.81
CA GLY A 82 18.96 -14.54 -8.99
C GLY A 82 20.08 -13.59 -9.44
N ILE A 83 19.79 -12.28 -9.47
CA ILE A 83 20.79 -11.24 -9.76
C ILE A 83 21.81 -11.12 -8.62
N ALA A 84 21.38 -11.23 -7.36
CA ALA A 84 22.26 -11.08 -6.22
C ALA A 84 23.24 -12.25 -6.00
N MET A 85 23.00 -13.38 -6.66
CA MET A 85 23.75 -14.62 -6.46
C MET A 85 25.21 -14.49 -6.87
N GLY A 86 26.11 -15.01 -6.03
CA GLY A 86 27.55 -15.09 -6.32
C GLY A 86 28.36 -13.84 -5.97
N HIS A 87 27.77 -12.83 -5.31
CA HIS A 87 28.51 -11.66 -4.83
C HIS A 87 27.93 -11.09 -3.52
N ALA A 88 28.53 -10.01 -3.00
CA ALA A 88 28.18 -9.41 -1.72
C ALA A 88 26.71 -8.98 -1.58
N GLY A 89 25.98 -8.76 -2.68
CA GLY A 89 24.54 -8.48 -2.66
C GLY A 89 23.69 -9.58 -2.00
N MET A 90 24.12 -10.85 -2.05
CA MET A 90 23.38 -11.96 -1.42
C MET A 90 23.30 -11.82 0.11
N LEU A 91 24.21 -11.05 0.73
CA LEU A 91 24.16 -10.73 2.16
C LEU A 91 22.91 -9.95 2.56
N TYR A 92 22.20 -9.34 1.60
CA TYR A 92 21.03 -8.50 1.82
C TYR A 92 19.69 -9.18 1.44
N SER A 93 19.72 -10.38 0.86
CA SER A 93 18.50 -11.10 0.45
C SER A 93 17.63 -11.45 1.67
N LEU A 94 18.11 -12.32 2.58
CA LEU A 94 17.31 -12.76 3.72
C LEU A 94 16.91 -11.60 4.67
N PRO A 95 17.80 -10.64 5.01
CA PRO A 95 17.41 -9.47 5.82
C PRO A 95 16.31 -8.61 5.19
N SER A 96 16.15 -8.60 3.87
CA SER A 96 15.08 -7.84 3.22
C SER A 96 13.68 -8.29 3.67
N ARG A 97 13.51 -9.54 4.10
CA ARG A 97 12.25 -10.05 4.66
C ARG A 97 11.81 -9.28 5.90
N GLU A 98 12.74 -8.96 6.80
CA GLU A 98 12.43 -8.20 8.02
C GLU A 98 12.09 -6.75 7.67
N ILE A 99 12.85 -6.15 6.73
CA ILE A 99 12.57 -4.78 6.25
C ILE A 99 11.21 -4.68 5.55
N ILE A 100 10.74 -5.75 4.89
CA ILE A 100 9.41 -5.81 4.30
C ILE A 100 8.31 -5.89 5.36
N ALA A 101 8.61 -6.52 6.51
CA ALA A 101 7.65 -6.76 7.58
C ALA A 101 7.52 -5.57 8.55
N ASP A 102 8.62 -4.86 8.81
CA ASP A 102 8.69 -3.66 9.65
C ASP A 102 7.82 -2.49 9.12
#